data_AF-A0A7M3BT61-F1
#
_entry.id   AF-A0A7M3BT61-F1
#
_cell.length_a   1.000
_cell.length_b   1.000
_cell.length_c   1.000
_cell.angle_alpha   90.00
_cell.angle_beta   90.00
_cell.angle_gamma   90.00
#
_symmetry.space_group_name_H-M   'P 1'
#
loop_
_entity.id
_entity.type
_entity.pdbx_description
1 polymer ?
#
loop_
_entity_poly.entity_id
_entity_poly.type
_entity_poly.pdbx_seq_one_letter_code
_entity_poly.pdbx_strand_id
1 'polypeptide(L)' 'GSFTADSFPVFDRFCENVYVIADSNHGYKMIGVGKLVADDICGNESDLLRPFRFSRFAEGKLHPTSHSPFPWS' A
#
# COMPACT_ATOMS: atom_id res chain seq x y z
N GLY A 1 12.14 6.57 2.11
CA GLY A 1 10.80 6.27 1.59
C GLY A 1 10.78 6.49 0.09
N SER A 2 9.96 5.72 -0.63
CA SER A 2 9.61 5.95 -2.03
C SER A 2 8.29 6.72 -2.04
N PHE A 3 8.33 8.00 -2.39
CA PHE A 3 7.12 8.82 -2.49
C PHE A 3 6.34 8.42 -3.75
N THR A 4 5.11 7.98 -3.54
CA THR A 4 4.14 7.74 -4.62
C THR A 4 3.40 9.03 -4.94
N ALA A 5 2.68 9.07 -6.07
CA ALA A 5 1.97 10.27 -6.52
C ALA A 5 0.90 10.74 -5.52
N ASP A 6 0.35 9.83 -4.72
CA ASP A 6 -0.62 10.13 -3.66
C ASP A 6 0.01 10.14 -2.25
N SER A 7 1.32 9.90 -2.11
CA SER A 7 2.07 9.80 -0.84
C SER A 7 1.71 8.63 0.06
N PHE A 8 1.07 7.61 -0.49
CA PHE A 8 0.57 6.44 0.22
C PHE A 8 1.35 5.18 -0.22
N PRO A 9 1.59 4.19 0.68
CA PRO A 9 2.34 2.99 0.34
C PRO A 9 1.79 2.20 -0.87
N VAL A 10 2.64 1.33 -1.43
CA VAL A 10 2.24 0.31 -2.40
C VAL A 10 2.60 -1.07 -1.87
N PHE A 11 1.62 -1.98 -1.86
CA PHE A 11 1.79 -3.40 -1.58
C PHE A 11 1.21 -4.21 -2.73
N ASP A 12 2.08 -4.78 -3.56
CA ASP A 12 1.59 -5.44 -4.76
C ASP A 12 2.52 -6.54 -5.28
N ARG A 13 1.93 -7.46 -6.04
CA ARG A 13 2.65 -8.46 -6.79
C ARG A 13 2.98 -7.92 -8.18
N PHE A 14 4.26 -7.89 -8.51
CA PHE A 14 4.78 -7.50 -9.81
C PHE A 14 5.32 -8.70 -10.56
N CYS A 15 5.04 -8.75 -11.87
CA CYS A 15 5.48 -9.81 -12.77
C CYS A 15 5.13 -11.23 -12.25
N GLU A 16 4.11 -11.34 -11.40
CA GLU A 16 3.63 -12.56 -10.74
C GLU A 16 4.61 -13.25 -9.78
N ASN A 17 5.88 -12.86 -9.74
CA ASN A 17 6.95 -13.54 -9.01
C ASN A 17 7.67 -12.65 -7.99
N VAL A 18 7.37 -11.35 -7.94
CA VAL A 18 7.97 -10.41 -7.00
C VAL A 18 6.87 -9.73 -6.19
N TYR A 19 7.10 -9.56 -4.89
CA TYR A 19 6.25 -8.73 -4.06
C TYR A 19 6.96 -7.42 -3.72
N VAL A 20 6.32 -6.30 -4.01
CA VAL A 20 6.86 -4.96 -3.78
C VAL A 20 6.18 -4.35 -2.57
N ILE A 21 6.99 -3.91 -1.61
CA ILE A 21 6.59 -3.10 -0.46
C ILE A 21 7.29 -1.75 -0.60
N ALA A 22 6.57 -0.74 -1.09
CA ALA A 22 7.12 0.60 -1.28
C ALA A 22 6.46 1.58 -0.30
N ASP A 23 7.21 1.97 0.74
CA ASP A 23 6.73 2.88 1.79
C ASP A 23 6.94 4.35 1.41
N SER A 24 5.90 5.17 1.54
CA SER A 24 5.95 6.64 1.39
C SER A 24 6.19 7.35 2.72
N ASN A 25 7.20 6.91 3.47
CA ASN A 25 7.62 7.52 4.74
C ASN A 25 6.59 7.35 5.88
N HIS A 26 5.85 6.24 5.88
CA HIS A 26 4.84 5.88 6.87
C HIS A 26 5.31 4.75 7.80
N GLY A 27 6.63 4.59 7.97
CA GLY A 27 7.27 3.44 8.64
C GLY A 27 6.70 3.01 10.01
N TYR A 28 6.15 3.93 10.81
CA TYR A 28 5.45 3.55 12.05
C TYR A 28 4.19 2.71 11.79
N LYS A 29 3.38 3.10 10.79
CA LYS A 29 2.15 2.39 10.39
C LYS A 29 2.46 1.06 9.71
N MET A 30 3.68 0.91 9.19
CA MET A 30 4.15 -0.31 8.54
C MET A 30 4.37 -1.49 9.50
N ILE A 31 4.47 -1.24 10.82
CA ILE A 31 4.71 -2.28 11.83
C ILE A 31 3.60 -3.35 11.83
N GLY A 32 2.35 -2.96 11.60
CA GLY A 32 1.21 -3.89 11.57
C GLY A 32 0.95 -4.55 10.21
N VAL A 33 1.54 -4.03 9.13
CA VAL A 33 1.22 -4.45 7.75
C VAL A 33 1.92 -5.75 7.38
N GLY A 34 3.01 -6.13 8.05
CA GLY A 34 3.81 -7.31 7.72
C GLY A 34 2.99 -8.62 7.71
N LYS A 35 2.06 -8.79 8.65
CA LYS A 35 1.18 -9.97 8.68
C LYS A 35 0.24 -10.00 7.47
N LEU A 36 -0.38 -8.87 7.13
CA LEU A 36 -1.26 -8.76 5.97
C LEU A 36 -0.51 -9.06 4.67
N VAL A 37 0.70 -8.52 4.51
CA VAL A 37 1.53 -8.79 3.32
C VAL A 37 1.95 -10.25 3.24
N ALA A 38 2.30 -10.88 4.37
CA ALA A 38 2.65 -12.30 4.38
C ALA A 38 1.45 -13.18 3.94
N ASP A 39 0.25 -12.86 4.40
CA ASP A 39 -0.97 -13.58 4.01
C ASP A 39 -1.28 -13.36 2.51
N ASP A 40 -1.10 -12.14 2.02
CA ASP A 40 -1.27 -11.76 0.61
C ASP A 40 -0.28 -12.49 -0.33
N ILE A 41 0.98 -12.64 0.10
CA ILE A 41 1.99 -13.45 -0.60
C ILE A 41 1.53 -14.91 -0.68
N CYS A 42 0.92 -15.44 0.37
CA CYS A 42 0.37 -16.80 0.40
C CYS A 42 -0.95 -16.95 -0.39
N GLY A 43 -1.44 -15.88 -1.03
CA GLY A 43 -2.67 -15.89 -1.83
C GLY A 43 -3.95 -15.61 -1.03
N ASN A 44 -3.81 -15.25 0.26
CA ASN A 44 -4.93 -14.84 1.10
C ASN A 44 -5.04 -13.32 1.07
N GLU A 45 -5.63 -12.78 0.01
CA GLU A 45 -5.76 -11.34 -0.16
C GLU A 45 -6.64 -10.71 0.93
N SER A 46 -6.28 -9.51 1.36
CA SER A 46 -7.04 -8.72 2.33
C SER A 46 -7.66 -7.49 1.67
N ASP A 47 -8.94 -7.24 1.93
CA ASP A 47 -9.61 -6.00 1.51
C ASP A 47 -8.92 -4.74 2.04
N LEU A 48 -8.19 -4.86 3.17
CA LEU A 48 -7.41 -3.76 3.74
C LEU A 48 -6.21 -3.36 2.86
N LEU A 49 -5.63 -4.29 2.09
CA LEU A 49 -4.50 -4.00 1.20
C LEU A 49 -4.97 -3.51 -0.18
N ARG A 50 -6.22 -3.75 -0.55
CA ARG A 50 -6.76 -3.42 -1.87
C ARG A 50 -6.59 -1.94 -2.28
N PRO A 51 -6.80 -0.95 -1.38
CA PRO A 51 -6.54 0.45 -1.73
C PRO A 51 -5.08 0.74 -2.06
N PHE A 52 -4.13 -0.07 -1.58
CA PHE A 52 -2.69 0.13 -1.73
C PHE A 52 -2.10 -0.59 -2.96
N ARG A 53 -2.94 -1.19 -3.80
CA ARG A 53 -2.48 -1.80 -5.06
C ARG A 53 -1.90 -0.74 -5.99
N PHE A 54 -0.94 -1.15 -6.81
CA PHE A 54 -0.35 -0.29 -7.83
C PHE A 54 -1.36 0.04 -8.94
N SER A 55 -2.31 -0.86 -9.22
CA SER A 55 -3.35 -0.64 -10.22
C SER A 55 -4.21 0.61 -9.95
N ARG A 56 -4.26 1.09 -8.70
CA ARG A 56 -5.01 2.30 -8.32
C ARG A 56 -4.64 3.53 -9.15
N PHE A 57 -3.38 3.64 -9.59
CA PHE A 57 -2.93 4.75 -10.41
C PHE A 57 -3.54 4.69 -11.81
N ALA A 58 -3.58 3.50 -12.42
CA ALA A 58 -4.21 3.30 -13.72
C ALA A 58 -5.74 3.43 -13.65
N GLU A 59 -6.34 3.01 -12.54
CA GLU A 59 -7.79 3.07 -12.32
C GLU A 59 -8.28 4.46 -11.85
N GLY A 60 -7.37 5.40 -11.58
CA GLY A 60 -7.72 6.71 -11.03
C GLY A 60 -8.27 6.68 -9.60
N LYS A 61 -8.11 5.57 -8.88
CA LYS A 61 -8.57 5.36 -7.49
C LYS A 61 -7.53 5.82 -6.47
N LEU A 62 -7.03 7.04 -6.66
CA LEU A 62 -6.03 7.61 -5.77
C LEU A 62 -6.60 7.79 -4.36
N HIS A 63 -5.73 7.68 -3.37
CA HIS A 63 -6.12 7.98 -2.01
C HIS A 63 -6.47 9.47 -1.82
N PRO A 64 -7.40 9.79 -0.92
CA PRO A 64 -7.78 11.17 -0.66
C PRO A 64 -6.61 11.95 -0.07
N THR A 65 -6.34 13.13 -0.61
CA THR A 65 -5.41 14.09 -0.01
C THR A 65 -6.04 14.67 1.25
N SER A 66 -5.56 14.23 2.41
CA SER A 66 -5.93 14.80 3.69
C SER A 66 -4.91 15.87 4.10
N HIS A 67 -5.38 17.07 4.43
CA HIS A 67 -4.58 18.10 5.12
C HIS A 67 -4.48 17.85 6.63
N SER A 68 -4.93 16.68 7.12
CA SER A 68 -4.77 16.29 8.51
C SER A 68 -3.30 16.04 8.84
N PRO A 69 -2.80 16.48 10.01
CA PRO A 69 -1.47 16.07 10.51
C PRO A 69 -1.38 14.55 10.77
N PHE A 70 -2.51 13.83 10.74
CA PHE A 70 -2.59 12.37 10.84
C PHE A 70 -3.30 11.79 9.61
N PRO A 71 -2.57 11.37 8.57
CA PRO A 71 -3.15 11.11 7.25
C PRO A 71 -4.00 9.84 7.11
N TRP A 72 -4.30 9.13 8.20
CA TRP A 72 -5.09 7.89 8.18
C TRP A 72 -5.80 7.68 9.51
N SER A 73 -7.13 7.56 9.49
CA SER A 73 -7.99 7.09 10.59
C SER A 73 -8.80 5.91 10.11
#